data_AF-A0A8C7Y145-F1
#
_entry.id   AF-A0A8C7Y145-F1
#
_cell.length_a   1.000
_cell.length_b   1.000
_cell.length_c   1.000
_cell.angle_alpha   90.00
_cell.angle_beta   90.00
_cell.angle_gamma   90.00
#
_symmetry.space_group_name_H-M   'P 1'
#
loop_
_entity.id
_entity.type
_entity.pdbx_description
1 polymer ?
#
loop_
_entity_poly.entity_id
_entity_poly.type
_entity_poly.pdbx_seq_one_letter_code
_entity_poly.pdbx_strand_id
1 'polypeptide(L)'
;MEFEASGIGEECGVFGCVAAGEWPTQLEVAQVLTLGLVALQHSGSEWSLLVGWSCRWLAVFPTSLNVEETESELQVLSSVPPGFLKHISARWSSSQPCRAATGGQESAGIVTSDGGNPPTYMSHKGMGLVNSAFPPEALLKLRHGNLGICHTRYSTTGISELLNCQPFVVDTLHGRIAVAHNGELVNSRALRTKVMRHGVGLSTCSDSELITQLLALTPPMEGLDSPDWVARIKNLMTETPTSYSLLIMFKDVIYAVRDPYGNRPLCIGQLVPVSKLHGSGAGEEDTEGWVVSSESCSFQSIGAKYYREVLPGEIVRISKRGIETLNVVPRPEGDPPAFCIFEYVYFARPDSIFEGQMVYTVRQRCGRQLAIEAPTDVDLVSTVPESATPAALGYAQQSGLPYTEVLCKNRYVGRTFIQPNTRLRQLGVAKKFGVLTDNFAGKRVVLVDDSIVRGNTISPIIKLLREAGAKEVHIRVASPPIRFPCYMGINIPTKEELIANKPQFKDIAGYLGKPLCSVSQQHCGLQRILLLLLWVCRCRQCGVLDCGGAGYSRPGGGRRHAEPDGLQKIQSRPLHRLSDWEISSGAGVVAAVRTSQQIQSVQN
;
A
#
# COMPACT_ATOMS: atom_id res chain seq x y z
N MET A 1 7.65 29.22 6.41
CA MET A 1 8.11 27.85 6.64
C MET A 1 8.08 27.15 5.31
N GLU A 2 9.24 27.05 4.67
CA GLU A 2 9.44 26.20 3.50
C GLU A 2 9.36 24.75 3.98
N PHE A 3 8.38 23.99 3.48
CA PHE A 3 8.35 22.54 3.65
C PHE A 3 9.41 21.96 2.71
N GLU A 4 10.66 21.92 3.17
CA GLU A 4 11.74 21.23 2.47
C GLU A 4 11.55 19.71 2.57
N ALA A 5 11.48 19.06 1.40
CA ALA A 5 11.28 17.63 1.22
C ALA A 5 12.36 16.81 1.93
N SER A 6 12.03 16.24 3.09
CA SER A 6 12.91 15.33 3.83
C SER A 6 12.18 14.09 4.37
N GLY A 7 11.02 13.73 3.80
CA GLY A 7 10.36 12.45 4.06
C GLY A 7 11.12 11.27 3.44
N ILE A 8 11.24 10.18 4.18
CA ILE A 8 11.96 8.96 3.85
C ILE A 8 10.90 7.89 3.56
N GLY A 9 10.34 7.93 2.36
CA GLY A 9 9.22 7.11 1.95
C GLY A 9 9.53 5.61 1.92
N GLU A 10 8.80 4.84 2.73
CA GLU A 10 8.73 3.39 2.64
C GLU A 10 7.31 2.94 2.25
N GLU A 11 7.18 2.21 1.14
CA GLU A 11 5.96 1.51 0.73
C GLU A 11 6.03 0.07 1.26
N CYS A 12 4.99 -0.39 1.95
CA CYS A 12 5.17 -1.49 2.90
C CYS A 12 3.90 -2.34 3.02
N GLY A 13 4.06 -3.64 3.22
CA GLY A 13 2.97 -4.55 3.59
C GLY A 13 3.25 -5.12 4.96
N VAL A 14 2.30 -5.00 5.90
CA VAL A 14 2.39 -5.65 7.22
C VAL A 14 1.46 -6.85 7.28
N PHE A 15 1.93 -7.92 7.91
CA PHE A 15 1.13 -9.11 8.17
C PHE A 15 1.50 -9.69 9.54
N GLY A 16 0.53 -10.25 10.25
CA GLY A 16 0.73 -10.85 11.56
C GLY A 16 -0.20 -12.02 11.80
N CYS A 17 0.21 -12.92 12.68
CA CYS A 17 -0.53 -14.14 13.02
C CYS A 17 -0.36 -14.48 14.50
N VAL A 18 -1.45 -14.85 15.17
CA VAL A 18 -1.47 -15.36 16.55
C VAL A 18 -2.27 -16.66 16.55
N ALA A 19 -1.66 -17.77 16.95
CA ALA A 19 -2.37 -19.03 17.09
C ALA A 19 -3.34 -18.97 18.28
N ALA A 20 -4.55 -19.51 18.09
CA ALA A 20 -5.56 -19.60 19.14
C ALA A 20 -5.39 -20.86 20.00
N GLY A 21 -6.00 -20.87 21.18
CA GLY A 21 -6.00 -22.02 22.09
C GLY A 21 -4.74 -22.13 22.96
N GLU A 22 -4.36 -23.36 23.31
CA GLU A 22 -3.19 -23.60 24.14
C GLU A 22 -1.90 -23.69 23.33
N TRP A 23 -0.81 -23.21 23.94
CA TRP A 23 0.51 -23.19 23.33
C TRP A 23 1.43 -24.21 24.00
N PRO A 24 2.33 -24.89 23.25
CA PRO A 24 2.66 -24.68 21.85
C PRO A 24 1.58 -25.14 20.86
N THR A 25 1.35 -24.35 19.82
CA THR A 25 0.35 -24.67 18.78
C THR A 25 0.89 -25.70 17.77
N GLN A 26 -0.02 -26.39 17.07
CA GLN A 26 0.32 -27.16 15.87
C GLN A 26 0.32 -26.31 14.59
N LEU A 27 -0.19 -25.07 14.66
CA LEU A 27 -0.18 -24.14 13.55
C LEU A 27 1.25 -23.68 13.25
N GLU A 28 1.73 -23.91 12.03
CA GLU A 28 3.03 -23.41 11.58
C GLU A 28 2.96 -21.90 11.31
N VAL A 29 3.02 -21.09 12.37
CA VAL A 29 2.88 -19.62 12.28
C VAL A 29 3.88 -19.00 11.31
N ALA A 30 5.14 -19.46 11.30
CA ALA A 30 6.14 -18.98 10.36
C ALA A 30 5.71 -19.18 8.90
N GLN A 31 5.12 -20.32 8.57
CA GLN A 31 4.65 -20.63 7.21
C GLN A 31 3.43 -19.77 6.84
N VAL A 32 2.50 -19.58 7.76
CA VAL A 32 1.34 -18.67 7.58
C VAL A 32 1.83 -17.25 7.28
N LEU A 33 2.80 -16.74 8.05
CA LEU A 33 3.38 -15.41 7.83
C LEU A 33 4.05 -15.30 6.45
N THR A 34 4.80 -16.33 6.02
CA THR A 34 5.44 -16.33 4.70
C THR A 34 4.42 -16.32 3.56
N LEU A 35 3.40 -17.17 3.63
CA LEU A 35 2.34 -17.22 2.61
C LEU A 35 1.53 -15.92 2.58
N GLY A 36 1.23 -15.35 3.75
CA GLY A 36 0.59 -14.04 3.86
C GLY A 36 1.41 -12.93 3.18
N LEU A 37 2.73 -12.89 3.41
CA LEU A 37 3.61 -11.95 2.73
C LEU A 37 3.67 -12.18 1.22
N VAL A 38 3.77 -13.43 0.74
CA VAL A 38 3.76 -13.72 -0.70
C VAL A 38 2.47 -13.19 -1.34
N ALA A 39 1.33 -13.32 -0.66
CA ALA A 39 0.06 -12.82 -1.18
C ALA A 39 -0.03 -11.28 -1.20
N LEU A 40 0.60 -10.62 -0.23
CA LEU A 40 0.78 -9.15 -0.21
C LEU A 40 1.84 -8.66 -1.19
N GLN A 41 2.71 -9.55 -1.68
CA GLN A 41 3.65 -9.18 -2.72
C GLN A 41 2.89 -8.96 -4.02
N HIS A 42 2.48 -7.72 -4.26
CA HIS A 42 2.01 -7.21 -5.55
C HIS A 42 3.10 -7.41 -6.59
N SER A 43 3.07 -8.59 -7.19
CA SER A 43 3.86 -8.84 -8.36
C SER A 43 3.18 -8.05 -9.45
N GLY A 44 3.82 -6.96 -9.91
CA GLY A 44 3.58 -6.43 -11.26
C GLY A 44 3.95 -7.45 -12.35
N SER A 45 3.77 -8.75 -12.09
CA SER A 45 4.31 -9.95 -12.70
C SER A 45 3.55 -11.18 -12.15
N GLU A 46 2.21 -11.20 -12.23
CA GLU A 46 1.48 -12.42 -11.84
C GLU A 46 1.83 -13.60 -12.76
N TRP A 47 1.89 -14.79 -12.15
CA TRP A 47 2.06 -16.16 -12.69
C TRP A 47 3.48 -16.70 -12.87
N SER A 48 4.09 -17.10 -11.74
CA SER A 48 5.04 -18.22 -11.67
C SER A 48 4.57 -19.34 -10.71
N LEU A 49 3.33 -19.27 -10.22
CA LEU A 49 2.93 -19.89 -8.94
C LEU A 49 2.48 -21.36 -8.97
N LEU A 50 2.52 -22.10 -10.09
CA LEU A 50 2.00 -23.49 -10.11
C LEU A 50 2.95 -24.59 -10.61
N VAL A 51 4.13 -24.27 -11.15
CA VAL A 51 5.02 -25.32 -11.71
C VAL A 51 6.18 -25.68 -10.77
N GLY A 52 6.53 -24.82 -9.81
CA GLY A 52 7.62 -25.09 -8.86
C GLY A 52 7.24 -25.99 -7.68
N TRP A 53 5.95 -26.06 -7.32
CA TRP A 53 5.48 -26.78 -6.15
C TRP A 53 5.29 -28.28 -6.40
N SER A 54 4.89 -28.68 -7.61
CA SER A 54 4.75 -30.10 -7.98
C SER A 54 6.10 -30.79 -8.23
N CYS A 55 7.09 -30.08 -8.78
CA CYS A 55 8.37 -30.69 -9.13
C CYS A 55 9.34 -30.92 -7.96
N ARG A 56 9.16 -30.29 -6.79
CA ARG A 56 10.05 -30.51 -5.62
C ARG A 56 9.57 -31.58 -4.63
N TRP A 57 8.30 -31.98 -4.70
CA TRP A 57 7.78 -33.08 -3.88
C TRP A 57 8.01 -34.46 -4.50
N LEU A 58 8.21 -34.55 -5.81
CA LEU A 58 8.58 -35.81 -6.49
C LEU A 58 10.05 -36.20 -6.34
N ALA A 59 10.89 -35.36 -5.71
CA ALA A 59 12.32 -35.63 -5.51
C ALA A 59 12.64 -36.32 -4.17
N VAL A 60 11.64 -36.76 -3.40
CA VAL A 60 11.82 -37.56 -2.17
C VAL A 60 11.55 -39.05 -2.45
N PHE A 61 12.05 -39.55 -3.58
CA PHE A 61 12.21 -40.99 -3.83
C PHE A 61 13.65 -41.25 -4.30
N PRO A 62 14.38 -42.18 -3.68
CA PRO A 62 15.77 -42.43 -4.03
C PRO A 62 15.79 -43.32 -5.29
N THR A 63 16.10 -42.72 -6.43
CA THR A 63 16.58 -43.51 -7.58
C THR A 63 17.91 -42.93 -8.04
N SER A 64 18.94 -43.65 -7.64
CA SER A 64 20.31 -43.60 -8.12
C SER A 64 20.37 -43.56 -9.65
N LEU A 65 20.96 -42.50 -10.22
CA LEU A 65 21.50 -42.51 -11.58
C LEU A 65 22.68 -41.53 -11.64
N ASN A 66 23.87 -42.12 -11.76
CA ASN A 66 25.14 -41.44 -12.04
C ASN A 66 25.08 -40.81 -13.43
N VAL A 67 25.54 -39.57 -13.58
CA VAL A 67 26.03 -39.05 -14.86
C VAL A 67 27.30 -38.24 -14.59
N GLU A 68 28.37 -38.68 -15.24
CA GLU A 68 29.75 -38.21 -15.17
C GLU A 68 29.95 -36.80 -15.73
N GLU A 69 31.04 -36.20 -15.25
CA GLU A 69 31.63 -34.94 -15.63
C GLU A 69 32.02 -34.85 -17.11
N THR A 70 31.92 -33.66 -17.69
CA THR A 70 32.91 -33.17 -18.67
C THR A 70 33.14 -31.67 -18.47
N GLU A 71 34.34 -31.34 -18.02
CA GLU A 71 34.96 -30.02 -18.08
C GLU A 71 35.28 -29.64 -19.53
N SER A 72 34.95 -28.42 -19.95
CA SER A 72 35.74 -27.68 -20.94
C SER A 72 35.33 -26.20 -20.97
N GLU A 73 36.34 -25.34 -21.07
CA GLU A 73 36.29 -23.91 -21.44
C GLU A 73 36.24 -22.87 -20.30
N LEU A 74 37.21 -22.97 -19.40
CA LEU A 74 37.81 -21.84 -18.69
C LEU A 74 39.03 -21.36 -19.48
N GLN A 75 38.90 -20.30 -20.28
CA GLN A 75 40.00 -19.39 -20.65
C GLN A 75 39.44 -18.27 -21.52
N VAL A 76 39.36 -17.05 -20.99
CA VAL A 76 39.70 -15.77 -21.63
C VAL A 76 39.24 -14.69 -20.63
N LEU A 77 40.20 -13.98 -20.01
CA LEU A 77 40.15 -12.56 -19.63
C LEU A 77 41.29 -12.28 -18.63
N SER A 78 42.49 -12.03 -19.17
CA SER A 78 43.63 -11.53 -18.40
C SER A 78 44.35 -10.45 -19.22
N SER A 79 43.97 -9.18 -19.04
CA SER A 79 44.79 -8.03 -19.48
C SER A 79 44.21 -6.66 -19.12
N VAL A 80 44.37 -6.17 -17.88
CA VAL A 80 44.55 -4.72 -17.59
C VAL A 80 45.45 -4.53 -16.33
N PRO A 81 46.41 -3.59 -16.31
CA PRO A 81 47.51 -3.55 -15.32
C PRO A 81 47.19 -2.84 -13.99
N PRO A 82 47.98 -3.09 -12.91
CA PRO A 82 47.78 -2.52 -11.59
C PRO A 82 48.41 -1.13 -11.46
N GLY A 83 47.59 -0.08 -11.36
CA GLY A 83 48.12 1.29 -11.22
C GLY A 83 47.10 2.43 -11.07
N PHE A 84 45.84 2.15 -10.73
CA PHE A 84 44.77 3.17 -10.69
C PHE A 84 44.13 3.30 -9.29
N LEU A 85 44.94 3.24 -8.24
CA LEU A 85 44.48 3.27 -6.84
C LEU A 85 45.27 4.27 -5.96
N LYS A 86 45.61 5.44 -6.49
CA LYS A 86 46.11 6.59 -5.70
C LYS A 86 45.67 7.92 -6.30
N HIS A 87 44.42 8.31 -6.09
CA HIS A 87 44.00 9.69 -5.85
C HIS A 87 42.50 9.68 -5.51
N ILE A 88 42.09 10.51 -4.55
CA ILE A 88 40.77 10.58 -3.86
C ILE A 88 40.75 9.81 -2.52
N SER A 89 41.73 10.11 -1.66
CA SER A 89 41.48 10.21 -0.21
C SER A 89 41.43 11.70 0.15
N ALA A 90 40.57 12.06 1.13
CA ALA A 90 40.35 13.39 1.68
C ALA A 90 39.41 14.36 0.91
N ARG A 91 38.09 14.16 1.05
CA ARG A 91 37.10 15.23 1.37
C ARG A 91 35.67 14.69 1.45
N TRP A 92 35.31 14.06 2.57
CA TRP A 92 33.90 13.77 2.88
C TRP A 92 33.63 13.99 4.37
N SER A 93 33.73 15.26 4.78
CA SER A 93 32.99 15.80 5.91
C SER A 93 31.86 16.67 5.33
N SER A 94 30.62 16.19 5.42
CA SER A 94 29.37 16.96 5.46
C SER A 94 28.20 16.09 5.01
N SER A 95 27.18 16.04 5.86
CA SER A 95 25.75 15.97 5.52
C SER A 95 25.44 15.87 4.03
N GLN A 96 25.19 14.67 3.52
CA GLN A 96 24.58 14.47 2.20
C GLN A 96 23.16 13.93 2.33
N PRO A 97 22.19 14.47 1.56
CA PRO A 97 20.85 13.93 1.51
C PRO A 97 20.85 12.60 0.76
N CYS A 98 20.30 11.58 1.42
CA CYS A 98 20.15 10.23 0.92
C CYS A 98 19.39 10.24 -0.43
N ARG A 99 20.07 9.90 -1.52
CA ARG A 99 19.42 9.65 -2.83
C ARG A 99 19.68 8.20 -3.22
N ALA A 100 18.61 7.41 -3.29
CA ALA A 100 18.61 6.06 -3.85
C ALA A 100 17.52 5.93 -4.91
N ALA A 101 17.80 5.08 -5.90
CA ALA A 101 16.97 4.84 -7.08
C ALA A 101 15.75 3.96 -6.76
N THR A 102 14.60 4.27 -7.36
CA THR A 102 13.30 3.68 -7.07
C THR A 102 12.95 2.47 -7.94
N GLY A 103 12.30 1.47 -7.32
CA GLY A 103 11.34 0.59 -7.99
C GLY A 103 11.50 -0.91 -7.68
N GLY A 104 10.62 -1.48 -6.86
CA GLY A 104 10.36 -2.92 -6.68
C GLY A 104 10.63 -3.41 -5.25
N GLN A 105 9.88 -4.42 -4.77
CA GLN A 105 10.06 -5.07 -3.44
C GLN A 105 11.53 -5.33 -3.14
N GLU A 106 12.00 -4.77 -2.04
CA GLU A 106 13.43 -4.66 -1.73
C GLU A 106 13.87 -5.63 -0.66
N SER A 107 12.99 -5.94 0.29
CA SER A 107 13.31 -6.84 1.37
C SER A 107 12.06 -7.37 2.05
N ALA A 108 12.26 -8.44 2.82
CA ALA A 108 11.24 -8.99 3.69
C ALA A 108 11.86 -9.45 5.02
N GLY A 109 11.05 -9.44 6.08
CA GLY A 109 11.46 -9.93 7.39
C GLY A 109 10.30 -10.55 8.17
N ILE A 110 10.63 -11.52 9.01
CA ILE A 110 9.71 -12.21 9.92
C ILE A 110 10.33 -12.19 11.31
N VAL A 111 9.52 -11.88 12.32
CA VAL A 111 9.83 -12.09 13.73
C VAL A 111 8.74 -12.92 14.36
N THR A 112 9.12 -14.04 14.98
CA THR A 112 8.22 -14.93 15.73
C THR A 112 8.58 -14.93 17.21
N SER A 113 7.59 -15.25 18.05
CA SER A 113 7.73 -15.42 19.49
C SER A 113 7.12 -16.74 19.94
N ASP A 114 7.69 -17.39 20.95
CA ASP A 114 7.06 -18.52 21.64
C ASP A 114 5.95 -18.08 22.61
N GLY A 115 5.86 -16.79 22.93
CA GLY A 115 4.90 -16.26 23.89
C GLY A 115 5.12 -16.75 25.33
N GLY A 116 6.31 -17.28 25.63
CA GLY A 116 6.69 -17.73 26.96
C GLY A 116 6.88 -16.58 27.95
N ASN A 117 7.24 -16.91 29.19
CA ASN A 117 7.59 -15.93 30.21
C ASN A 117 8.94 -16.30 30.86
N PRO A 118 10.08 -15.69 30.44
CA PRO A 118 10.21 -14.67 29.41
C PRO A 118 10.04 -15.22 27.98
N PRO A 119 9.57 -14.40 27.02
CA PRO A 119 9.38 -14.82 25.64
C PRO A 119 10.69 -14.89 24.84
N THR A 120 10.82 -15.88 23.97
CA THR A 120 11.94 -16.03 23.02
C THR A 120 11.56 -15.48 21.66
N TYR A 121 12.30 -14.47 21.19
CA TYR A 121 12.09 -13.84 19.87
C TYR A 121 13.09 -14.42 18.86
N MET A 122 12.59 -14.88 17.72
CA MET A 122 13.39 -15.34 16.59
C MET A 122 13.13 -14.43 15.39
N SER A 123 14.19 -13.91 14.77
CA SER A 123 14.09 -12.97 13.65
C SER A 123 14.89 -13.47 12.46
N HIS A 124 14.32 -13.35 11.27
CA HIS A 124 15.02 -13.53 10.00
C HIS A 124 14.64 -12.42 9.03
N LYS A 125 15.64 -11.82 8.37
CA LYS A 125 15.47 -10.72 7.42
C LYS A 125 16.31 -11.02 6.18
N GLY A 126 15.78 -10.71 5.00
CA GLY A 126 16.47 -10.94 3.74
C GLY A 126 16.13 -9.88 2.69
N MET A 127 17.08 -9.63 1.79
CA MET A 127 16.87 -8.76 0.63
C MET A 127 16.16 -9.51 -0.50
N GLY A 128 15.44 -8.76 -1.33
CA GLY A 128 14.72 -9.25 -2.50
C GLY A 128 13.29 -9.69 -2.20
N LEU A 129 12.77 -10.58 -3.05
CA LEU A 129 11.42 -11.13 -2.94
C LEU A 129 11.32 -12.10 -1.75
N VAL A 130 10.10 -12.31 -1.22
CA VAL A 130 9.86 -13.19 -0.05
C VAL A 130 10.43 -14.59 -0.29
N ASN A 131 10.21 -15.18 -1.47
CA ASN A 131 10.74 -16.51 -1.80
C ASN A 131 12.27 -16.60 -1.79
N SER A 132 12.96 -15.48 -2.07
CA SER A 132 14.42 -15.41 -2.01
C SER A 132 14.91 -15.08 -0.60
N ALA A 133 14.14 -14.28 0.14
CA ALA A 133 14.47 -13.85 1.50
C ALA A 133 14.32 -14.98 2.54
N PHE A 134 13.41 -15.93 2.32
CA PHE A 134 13.12 -17.04 3.25
C PHE A 134 13.32 -18.42 2.62
N PRO A 135 14.57 -18.91 2.54
CA PRO A 135 14.82 -20.30 2.18
C PRO A 135 14.33 -21.25 3.31
N PRO A 136 14.11 -22.55 3.02
CA PRO A 136 13.59 -23.51 3.99
C PRO A 136 14.37 -23.55 5.31
N GLU A 137 15.69 -23.40 5.26
CA GLU A 137 16.56 -23.41 6.44
C GLU A 137 16.33 -22.20 7.35
N ALA A 138 15.92 -21.06 6.77
CA ALA A 138 15.54 -19.88 7.53
C ALA A 138 14.18 -20.08 8.23
N LEU A 139 13.21 -20.67 7.52
CA LEU A 139 11.87 -20.96 8.06
C LEU A 139 11.93 -21.98 9.21
N LEU A 140 12.81 -22.99 9.10
CA LEU A 140 13.03 -23.98 10.16
C LEU A 140 13.49 -23.34 11.49
N LYS A 141 14.17 -22.20 11.46
CA LYS A 141 14.59 -21.47 12.67
C LYS A 141 13.42 -20.73 13.34
N LEU A 142 12.35 -20.45 12.60
CA LEU A 142 11.17 -19.69 13.06
C LEU A 142 10.00 -20.59 13.49
N ARG A 143 10.08 -21.90 13.21
CA ARG A 143 8.97 -22.87 13.34
C ARG A 143 8.36 -23.01 14.74
N HIS A 144 9.09 -22.65 15.79
CA HIS A 144 8.63 -22.82 17.18
C HIS A 144 7.83 -21.62 17.72
N GLY A 145 7.53 -20.63 16.89
CA GLY A 145 6.73 -19.48 17.28
C GLY A 145 5.23 -19.76 17.31
N ASN A 146 4.53 -19.27 18.35
CA ASN A 146 3.08 -19.32 18.47
C ASN A 146 2.39 -18.04 17.98
N LEU A 147 3.17 -16.98 17.81
CA LEU A 147 2.74 -15.72 17.22
C LEU A 147 3.92 -15.08 16.46
N GLY A 148 3.61 -14.18 15.53
CA GLY A 148 4.63 -13.43 14.83
C GLY A 148 4.08 -12.31 13.98
N ILE A 149 4.98 -11.41 13.62
CA ILE A 149 4.74 -10.31 12.70
C ILE A 149 5.78 -10.33 11.60
N CYS A 150 5.40 -9.83 10.43
CA CYS A 150 6.26 -9.82 9.28
C CYS A 150 5.95 -8.63 8.37
N HIS A 151 6.88 -8.38 7.45
CA HIS A 151 6.85 -7.20 6.64
C HIS A 151 7.50 -7.42 5.28
N THR A 152 6.95 -6.81 4.24
CA THR A 152 7.60 -6.62 2.93
C THR A 152 7.81 -5.13 2.67
N ARG A 153 9.06 -4.76 2.36
CA ARG A 153 9.46 -3.37 2.12
C ARG A 153 9.62 -3.07 0.64
N TYR A 154 9.27 -1.85 0.28
CA TYR A 154 9.41 -1.26 -1.04
C TYR A 154 9.96 0.15 -0.81
N SER A 155 11.25 0.40 -1.09
CA SER A 155 11.80 1.73 -0.84
C SER A 155 11.38 2.68 -1.95
N THR A 156 10.93 3.85 -1.52
CA THR A 156 10.60 4.97 -2.40
C THR A 156 11.63 6.08 -2.23
N THR A 157 12.17 6.25 -1.03
CA THR A 157 13.41 6.97 -0.72
C THR A 157 14.09 6.30 0.49
N GLY A 158 15.43 6.19 0.45
CA GLY A 158 16.22 5.51 1.49
C GLY A 158 17.12 4.40 0.92
N ILE A 159 18.23 4.12 1.60
CA ILE A 159 19.23 3.16 1.10
C ILE A 159 18.64 1.74 1.19
N SER A 160 18.74 0.98 0.10
CA SER A 160 18.33 -0.42 0.05
C SER A 160 19.35 -1.29 0.82
N GLU A 161 19.25 -1.30 2.14
CA GLU A 161 20.11 -2.02 3.06
C GLU A 161 19.32 -2.96 3.95
N LEU A 162 19.98 -4.07 4.33
CA LEU A 162 19.41 -5.06 5.24
C LEU A 162 19.02 -4.44 6.60
N LEU A 163 19.74 -3.40 7.04
CA LEU A 163 19.47 -2.68 8.28
C LEU A 163 18.09 -2.02 8.30
N ASN A 164 17.58 -1.58 7.15
CA ASN A 164 16.26 -0.96 7.03
C ASN A 164 15.13 -2.00 6.94
N CYS A 165 15.44 -3.30 6.98
CA CYS A 165 14.44 -4.36 6.91
C CYS A 165 13.66 -4.44 8.23
N GLN A 166 12.34 -4.36 8.12
CA GLN A 166 11.41 -4.57 9.23
C GLN A 166 11.07 -6.07 9.36
N PRO A 167 10.49 -6.54 10.48
CA PRO A 167 10.17 -5.81 11.72
C PRO A 167 11.39 -5.36 12.51
N PHE A 168 11.34 -4.21 13.19
CA PHE A 168 12.38 -3.78 14.13
C PHE A 168 12.16 -4.43 15.49
N VAL A 169 13.23 -4.94 16.10
CA VAL A 169 13.19 -5.56 17.44
C VAL A 169 14.08 -4.76 18.37
N VAL A 170 13.53 -4.31 19.51
CA VAL A 170 14.23 -3.48 20.49
C VAL A 170 13.96 -4.02 21.90
N ASP A 171 15.01 -4.10 22.71
CA ASP A 171 14.91 -4.35 24.15
C ASP A 171 14.47 -3.07 24.87
N THR A 172 13.37 -3.14 25.63
CA THR A 172 12.84 -2.02 26.42
C THR A 172 12.93 -2.33 27.92
N LEU A 173 12.63 -1.34 28.76
CA LEU A 173 12.50 -1.53 30.22
C LEU A 173 11.51 -2.66 30.58
N HIS A 174 10.54 -2.95 29.71
CA HIS A 174 9.46 -3.91 29.97
C HIS A 174 9.62 -5.23 29.22
N GLY A 175 10.75 -5.43 28.55
CA GLY A 175 11.04 -6.57 27.68
C GLY A 175 11.12 -6.20 26.20
N ARG A 176 11.32 -7.20 25.34
CA ARG A 176 11.44 -6.99 23.90
C ARG A 176 10.11 -6.62 23.27
N ILE A 177 10.16 -5.68 22.34
CA ILE A 177 9.10 -5.43 21.37
C ILE A 177 9.59 -5.70 19.96
N ALA A 178 8.68 -6.13 19.10
CA ALA A 178 8.89 -6.10 17.66
C ALA A 178 7.81 -5.23 17.00
N VAL A 179 8.20 -4.39 16.04
CA VAL A 179 7.29 -3.46 15.36
C VAL A 179 7.42 -3.58 13.84
N ALA A 180 6.29 -3.73 13.16
CA ALA A 180 6.17 -3.64 11.71
C ALA A 180 5.22 -2.49 11.37
N HIS A 181 5.57 -1.74 10.32
CA HIS A 181 4.96 -0.46 9.99
C HIS A 181 4.74 -0.32 8.48
N ASN A 182 3.52 0.03 8.11
CA ASN A 182 3.17 0.49 6.77
C ASN A 182 2.70 1.94 6.85
N GLY A 183 3.44 2.88 6.27
CA GLY A 183 3.15 4.30 6.37
C GLY A 183 4.39 5.20 6.28
N GLU A 184 4.19 6.48 6.58
CA GLU A 184 5.23 7.51 6.61
C GLU A 184 4.92 8.53 7.72
N LEU A 185 5.95 8.95 8.46
CA LEU A 185 5.86 10.00 9.47
C LEU A 185 6.22 11.38 8.89
N VAL A 186 5.20 12.21 8.69
CA VAL A 186 5.36 13.58 8.16
C VAL A 186 6.29 14.45 9.03
N ASN A 187 6.33 14.21 10.34
CA ASN A 187 7.15 14.96 11.30
C ASN A 187 8.38 14.17 11.80
N SER A 188 8.87 13.19 11.03
CA SER A 188 10.00 12.32 11.38
C SER A 188 11.24 13.08 11.88
N ARG A 189 11.62 14.21 11.26
CA ARG A 189 12.77 15.03 11.69
C ARG A 189 12.65 15.56 13.13
N ALA A 190 11.48 16.05 13.50
CA ALA A 190 11.23 16.56 14.84
C ALA A 190 11.28 15.44 15.88
N LEU A 191 10.62 14.32 15.57
CA LEU A 191 10.60 13.12 16.40
C LEU A 191 12.01 12.50 16.55
N ARG A 192 12.80 12.46 15.48
CA ARG A 192 14.20 12.01 15.51
C ARG A 192 15.02 12.84 16.48
N THR A 193 14.87 14.17 16.41
CA THR A 193 15.58 15.09 17.32
C THR A 193 15.16 14.86 18.78
N LYS A 194 13.87 14.63 19.03
CA LYS A 194 13.35 14.30 20.36
C LYS A 194 13.98 13.01 20.88
N VAL A 195 13.96 11.93 20.11
CA VAL A 195 14.53 10.62 20.51
C VAL A 195 16.03 10.72 20.78
N MET A 196 16.79 11.39 19.90
CA MET A 196 18.23 11.59 20.10
C MET A 196 18.56 12.43 21.35
N ARG A 197 17.71 13.42 21.69
CA ARG A 197 17.86 14.21 22.94
C ARG A 197 17.62 13.39 24.21
N HIS A 198 16.91 12.28 24.13
CA HIS A 198 16.77 11.32 25.23
C HIS A 198 17.95 10.34 25.32
N GLY A 199 19.02 10.54 24.54
CA GLY A 199 20.22 9.71 24.54
C GLY A 199 20.10 8.41 23.74
N VAL A 200 19.03 8.24 22.96
CA VAL A 200 18.83 7.06 22.12
C VAL A 200 19.60 7.20 20.81
N GLY A 201 20.50 6.25 20.54
CA GLY A 201 21.19 6.12 19.26
C GLY A 201 20.29 5.46 18.21
N LEU A 202 20.23 6.03 17.01
CA LEU A 202 19.50 5.46 15.88
C LEU A 202 20.49 4.84 14.89
N SER A 203 20.24 3.59 14.51
CA SER A 203 21.09 2.82 13.59
C SER A 203 20.72 3.05 12.14
N THR A 204 19.50 3.52 11.88
CA THR A 204 18.93 3.68 10.56
C THR A 204 18.31 5.07 10.37
N CYS A 205 17.83 5.29 9.15
CA CYS A 205 17.00 6.43 8.80
C CYS A 205 15.53 6.03 8.60
N SER A 206 15.13 4.81 8.99
CA SER A 206 13.75 4.32 8.82
C SER A 206 12.82 4.91 9.88
N ASP A 207 11.66 5.38 9.45
CA ASP A 207 10.58 5.80 10.34
C ASP A 207 10.15 4.67 11.29
N SER A 208 10.28 3.42 10.87
CA SER A 208 9.89 2.26 11.65
C SER A 208 10.82 2.05 12.85
N GLU A 209 12.12 2.33 12.73
CA GLU A 209 13.02 2.38 13.90
C GLU A 209 12.59 3.51 14.84
N LEU A 210 12.28 4.69 14.29
CA LEU A 210 11.88 5.85 15.07
C LEU A 210 10.58 5.58 15.86
N ILE A 211 9.58 4.96 15.23
CA ILE A 211 8.34 4.52 15.88
C ILE A 211 8.63 3.53 17.01
N THR A 212 9.50 2.55 16.75
CA THR A 212 9.89 1.54 17.76
C THR A 212 10.54 2.20 18.97
N GLN A 213 11.44 3.16 18.75
CA GLN A 213 12.10 3.90 19.83
C GLN A 213 11.13 4.82 20.58
N LEU A 214 10.19 5.48 19.89
CA LEU A 214 9.15 6.30 20.53
C LEU A 214 8.26 5.46 21.45
N LEU A 215 7.91 4.24 21.05
CA LEU A 215 7.15 3.29 21.87
C LEU A 215 7.95 2.80 23.10
N ALA A 216 9.27 2.71 22.98
CA ALA A 216 10.16 2.34 24.09
C ALA A 216 10.30 3.45 25.14
N LEU A 217 10.15 4.73 24.76
CA LEU A 217 10.17 5.85 25.70
C LEU A 217 8.96 5.81 26.64
N THR A 218 9.20 5.99 27.94
CA THR A 218 8.11 6.10 28.93
C THR A 218 7.32 7.38 28.69
N PRO A 219 6.00 7.30 28.42
CA PRO A 219 5.17 8.46 28.19
C PRO A 219 4.92 9.18 29.53
N PRO A 220 4.63 10.50 29.51
CA PRO A 220 4.39 11.26 30.74
C PRO A 220 3.23 10.74 31.61
N MET A 221 2.31 9.98 31.00
CA MET A 221 1.08 9.49 31.63
C MET A 221 1.22 8.09 32.27
N GLU A 222 2.36 7.42 32.12
CA GLU A 222 2.55 6.05 32.61
C GLU A 222 3.12 6.02 34.03
N GLY A 223 2.48 5.23 34.90
CA GLY A 223 2.95 4.98 36.26
C GLY A 223 4.17 4.05 36.30
N LEU A 224 4.88 4.03 37.43
CA LEU A 224 6.21 3.41 37.55
C LEU A 224 6.22 1.87 37.46
N ASP A 225 5.11 1.17 37.71
CA ASP A 225 5.15 -0.27 38.04
C ASP A 225 4.65 -1.24 36.95
N SER A 226 4.08 -0.78 35.83
CA SER A 226 3.68 -1.68 34.72
C SER A 226 3.60 -0.99 33.36
N PRO A 227 3.99 -1.66 32.26
CA PRO A 227 3.86 -1.09 30.91
C PRO A 227 2.39 -0.86 30.55
N ASP A 228 1.99 0.41 30.40
CA ASP A 228 0.73 0.76 29.77
C ASP A 228 0.94 0.94 28.26
N TRP A 229 0.90 -0.18 27.53
CA TRP A 229 1.04 -0.18 26.07
C TRP A 229 -0.06 0.63 25.38
N VAL A 230 -1.27 0.70 25.95
CA VAL A 230 -2.35 1.51 25.39
C VAL A 230 -2.01 2.99 25.53
N ALA A 231 -1.50 3.43 26.69
CA ALA A 231 -1.03 4.81 26.88
C ALA A 231 0.16 5.16 25.97
N ARG A 232 1.13 4.24 25.81
CA ARG A 232 2.26 4.41 24.88
C ARG A 232 1.79 4.59 23.43
N ILE A 233 0.88 3.73 22.97
CA ILE A 233 0.32 3.82 21.62
C ILE A 233 -0.51 5.09 21.44
N LYS A 234 -1.31 5.50 22.44
CA LYS A 234 -2.03 6.78 22.41
C LYS A 234 -1.10 7.98 22.36
N ASN A 235 -0.01 7.94 23.11
CA ASN A 235 1.00 9.00 23.09
C ASN A 235 1.65 9.09 21.70
N LEU A 236 2.01 7.94 21.12
CA LEU A 236 2.49 7.87 19.74
C LEU A 236 1.47 8.51 18.77
N MET A 237 0.19 8.15 18.85
CA MET A 237 -0.86 8.72 18.00
C MET A 237 -1.04 10.22 18.16
N THR A 238 -0.84 10.75 19.37
CA THR A 238 -0.91 12.19 19.63
C THR A 238 0.28 12.92 19.00
N GLU A 239 1.46 12.30 19.01
CA GLU A 239 2.68 12.90 18.45
C GLU A 239 2.82 12.73 16.94
N THR A 240 2.04 11.83 16.33
CA THR A 240 2.17 11.45 14.92
C THR A 240 0.85 11.72 14.17
N PRO A 241 0.75 12.83 13.41
CA PRO A 241 -0.53 13.27 12.87
C PRO A 241 -1.17 12.32 11.83
N THR A 242 -0.38 11.56 11.06
CA THR A 242 -0.70 10.49 10.07
C THR A 242 0.60 10.25 9.26
N SER A 243 0.82 9.15 8.52
CA SER A 243 -0.06 8.05 8.12
C SER A 243 0.59 6.72 8.40
N TYR A 244 -0.09 5.81 9.11
CA TYR A 244 0.47 4.50 9.43
C TYR A 244 -0.57 3.44 9.80
N SER A 245 -0.20 2.19 9.54
CA SER A 245 -0.74 0.99 10.17
C SER A 245 0.42 0.23 10.82
N LEU A 246 0.24 -0.20 12.07
CA LEU A 246 1.28 -0.82 12.87
C LEU A 246 0.84 -2.18 13.40
N LEU A 247 1.79 -3.10 13.41
CA LEU A 247 1.73 -4.33 14.20
C LEU A 247 2.83 -4.28 15.25
N ILE A 248 2.45 -4.36 16.52
CA ILE A 248 3.38 -4.34 17.66
C ILE A 248 3.26 -5.65 18.40
N MET A 249 4.33 -6.45 18.43
CA MET A 249 4.37 -7.72 19.15
C MET A 249 5.09 -7.56 20.49
N PHE A 250 4.40 -7.88 21.58
CA PHE A 250 4.92 -7.85 22.94
C PHE A 250 4.43 -9.06 23.72
N LYS A 251 5.36 -9.85 24.27
CA LYS A 251 5.06 -11.09 25.00
C LYS A 251 4.21 -12.06 24.18
N ASP A 252 2.96 -12.27 24.60
CA ASP A 252 1.98 -13.21 24.07
C ASP A 252 0.88 -12.52 23.24
N VAL A 253 1.04 -11.23 22.92
CA VAL A 253 0.04 -10.46 22.17
C VAL A 253 0.61 -9.69 20.99
N ILE A 254 -0.25 -9.45 19.99
CA ILE A 254 -0.02 -8.50 18.90
C ILE A 254 -1.04 -7.36 19.04
N TYR A 255 -0.57 -6.13 19.05
CA TYR A 255 -1.41 -4.95 18.89
C TYR A 255 -1.47 -4.57 17.41
N ALA A 256 -2.68 -4.53 16.86
CA ALA A 256 -2.97 -4.00 15.53
C ALA A 256 -3.53 -2.60 15.67
N VAL A 257 -2.88 -1.64 15.01
CA VAL A 257 -3.11 -0.21 15.25
C VAL A 257 -3.22 0.52 13.93
N ARG A 258 -4.22 1.41 13.83
CA ARG A 258 -4.42 2.29 12.67
C ARG A 258 -4.40 3.75 13.13
N ASP A 259 -3.76 4.63 12.35
CA ASP A 259 -3.73 6.06 12.67
C ASP A 259 -5.15 6.66 12.82
N PRO A 260 -5.35 7.76 13.57
CA PRO A 260 -6.67 8.33 13.82
C PRO A 260 -7.49 8.65 12.55
N TYR A 261 -6.82 8.98 11.44
CA TYR A 261 -7.48 9.24 10.15
C TYR A 261 -7.79 7.96 9.36
N GLY A 262 -7.20 6.83 9.73
CA GLY A 262 -7.38 5.54 9.06
C GLY A 262 -6.79 5.53 7.65
N ASN A 263 -5.66 6.22 7.43
CA ASN A 263 -5.17 6.47 6.09
C ASN A 263 -4.66 5.19 5.39
N ARG A 264 -3.82 4.40 6.09
CA ARG A 264 -3.36 3.09 5.58
C ARG A 264 -4.32 1.96 5.92
N PRO A 265 -4.49 0.97 5.03
CA PRO A 265 -5.41 -0.14 5.26
C PRO A 265 -4.84 -1.14 6.27
N LEU A 266 -5.74 -1.70 7.08
CA LEU A 266 -5.45 -2.79 8.01
C LEU A 266 -6.74 -3.57 8.30
N CYS A 267 -6.69 -4.89 8.14
CA CYS A 267 -7.83 -5.77 8.33
C CYS A 267 -7.46 -7.03 9.08
N ILE A 268 -8.45 -7.66 9.69
CA ILE A 268 -8.34 -8.87 10.52
C ILE A 268 -9.07 -10.02 9.80
N GLY A 269 -8.44 -11.18 9.80
CA GLY A 269 -8.99 -12.44 9.33
C GLY A 269 -8.93 -13.51 10.41
N GLN A 270 -9.79 -14.51 10.25
CA GLN A 270 -9.91 -15.67 11.12
C GLN A 270 -9.41 -16.91 10.37
N LEU A 271 -8.36 -17.55 10.87
CA LEU A 271 -7.93 -18.86 10.38
C LEU A 271 -8.90 -19.92 10.88
N VAL A 272 -9.42 -20.71 9.94
CA VAL A 272 -10.41 -21.74 10.20
C VAL A 272 -10.01 -23.02 9.46
N PRO A 273 -10.43 -24.21 9.92
CA PRO A 273 -10.16 -25.45 9.23
C PRO A 273 -10.60 -25.39 7.77
N VAL A 274 -9.78 -25.96 6.86
CA VAL A 274 -10.02 -25.95 5.41
C VAL A 274 -11.42 -26.49 5.04
N SER A 275 -11.90 -27.50 5.78
CA SER A 275 -13.24 -28.08 5.60
C SER A 275 -14.37 -27.07 5.80
N LYS A 276 -14.16 -26.03 6.61
CA LYS A 276 -15.14 -24.98 6.91
C LYS A 276 -14.91 -23.70 6.12
N LEU A 277 -13.89 -23.61 5.27
CA LEU A 277 -13.53 -22.38 4.55
C LEU A 277 -14.65 -21.87 3.63
N HIS A 278 -15.33 -22.77 2.92
CA HIS A 278 -16.43 -22.44 1.99
C HIS A 278 -17.84 -22.60 2.61
N GLY A 279 -17.92 -23.00 3.88
CA GLY A 279 -19.19 -23.17 4.60
C GLY A 279 -19.68 -21.90 5.28
N SER A 280 -21.00 -21.74 5.36
CA SER A 280 -21.66 -20.73 6.19
C SER A 280 -21.71 -21.21 7.64
N GLY A 281 -20.67 -20.90 8.44
CA GLY A 281 -20.70 -21.23 9.87
C GLY A 281 -19.37 -21.60 10.51
N ALA A 282 -18.29 -20.86 10.25
CA ALA A 282 -17.16 -20.93 11.19
C ALA A 282 -17.47 -19.94 12.32
N GLY A 283 -17.68 -20.46 13.53
CA GLY A 283 -17.82 -19.65 14.73
C GLY A 283 -16.46 -19.32 15.35
N GLU A 284 -16.42 -18.56 16.44
CA GLU A 284 -15.18 -18.30 17.18
C GLU A 284 -14.54 -19.60 17.72
N GLU A 285 -15.35 -20.63 18.00
CA GLU A 285 -14.90 -21.94 18.48
C GLU A 285 -14.06 -22.71 17.44
N ASP A 286 -14.23 -22.41 16.16
CA ASP A 286 -13.49 -23.04 15.05
C ASP A 286 -12.19 -22.29 14.71
N THR A 287 -11.80 -21.31 15.53
CA THR A 287 -10.63 -20.47 15.24
C THR A 287 -9.34 -21.20 15.56
N GLU A 288 -8.52 -21.47 14.55
CA GLU A 288 -7.15 -21.98 14.74
C GLU A 288 -6.16 -20.85 15.02
N GLY A 289 -6.48 -19.63 14.57
CA GLY A 289 -5.69 -18.44 14.82
C GLY A 289 -6.31 -17.17 14.25
N TRP A 290 -5.74 -16.05 14.64
CA TRP A 290 -6.11 -14.72 14.15
C TRP A 290 -4.98 -14.15 13.31
N VAL A 291 -5.34 -13.59 12.16
CA VAL A 291 -4.39 -12.93 11.25
C VAL A 291 -4.77 -11.49 11.07
N VAL A 292 -3.78 -10.65 10.84
CA VAL A 292 -3.97 -9.23 10.54
C VAL A 292 -3.08 -8.87 9.37
N SER A 293 -3.59 -8.05 8.45
CA SER A 293 -2.94 -7.79 7.18
C SER A 293 -3.27 -6.40 6.65
N SER A 294 -2.35 -5.78 5.91
CA SER A 294 -2.64 -4.56 5.15
C SER A 294 -3.77 -4.78 4.14
N GLU A 295 -3.91 -5.99 3.58
CA GLU A 295 -4.93 -6.29 2.55
C GLU A 295 -5.60 -7.64 2.74
N SER A 296 -6.90 -7.69 2.45
CA SER A 296 -7.71 -8.91 2.60
C SER A 296 -7.38 -10.00 1.58
N CYS A 297 -6.76 -9.67 0.44
CA CYS A 297 -6.35 -10.66 -0.56
C CYS A 297 -5.43 -11.74 0.01
N SER A 298 -4.66 -11.40 1.05
CA SER A 298 -3.76 -12.32 1.74
C SER A 298 -4.47 -13.47 2.47
N PHE A 299 -5.73 -13.27 2.87
CA PHE A 299 -6.47 -14.26 3.66
C PHE A 299 -6.82 -15.51 2.86
N GLN A 300 -7.14 -15.35 1.57
CA GLN A 300 -7.51 -16.49 0.72
C GLN A 300 -6.34 -17.47 0.55
N SER A 301 -5.11 -16.96 0.45
CA SER A 301 -3.90 -17.77 0.25
C SER A 301 -3.52 -18.64 1.44
N ILE A 302 -4.03 -18.32 2.63
CA ILE A 302 -3.72 -19.01 3.89
C ILE A 302 -4.94 -19.70 4.51
N GLY A 303 -6.09 -19.72 3.81
CA GLY A 303 -7.31 -20.30 4.35
C GLY A 303 -7.93 -19.49 5.51
N ALA A 304 -7.74 -18.17 5.53
CA ALA A 304 -8.41 -17.29 6.47
C ALA A 304 -9.70 -16.70 5.88
N LYS A 305 -10.73 -16.58 6.72
CA LYS A 305 -11.95 -15.82 6.41
C LYS A 305 -11.76 -14.36 6.80
N TYR A 306 -12.22 -13.44 5.95
CA TYR A 306 -12.27 -12.03 6.31
C TYR A 306 -13.21 -11.84 7.51
N TYR A 307 -12.72 -11.16 8.56
CA TYR A 307 -13.50 -10.89 9.76
C TYR A 307 -13.99 -9.44 9.78
N ARG A 308 -13.08 -8.46 9.84
CA ARG A 308 -13.41 -7.02 9.76
C ARG A 308 -12.17 -6.16 9.49
N GLU A 309 -12.38 -4.88 9.16
CA GLU A 309 -11.32 -3.86 9.20
C GLU A 309 -10.99 -3.38 10.62
N VAL A 310 -9.75 -2.92 10.80
CA VAL A 310 -9.36 -2.11 11.96
C VAL A 310 -9.83 -0.68 11.72
N LEU A 311 -10.59 -0.13 12.66
CA LEU A 311 -11.21 1.20 12.54
C LEU A 311 -10.15 2.31 12.66
N PRO A 312 -10.39 3.50 12.10
CA PRO A 312 -9.51 4.66 12.29
C PRO A 312 -9.30 4.98 13.78
N GLY A 313 -8.04 5.05 14.22
CA GLY A 313 -7.65 5.28 15.62
C GLY A 313 -7.82 4.09 16.55
N GLU A 314 -8.24 2.92 16.04
CA GLU A 314 -8.45 1.73 16.85
C GLU A 314 -7.13 1.07 17.28
N ILE A 315 -7.10 0.63 18.54
CA ILE A 315 -6.05 -0.21 19.12
C ILE A 315 -6.69 -1.56 19.43
N VAL A 316 -6.37 -2.57 18.62
CA VAL A 316 -6.86 -3.93 18.80
C VAL A 316 -5.76 -4.80 19.41
N ARG A 317 -6.08 -5.51 20.49
CA ARG A 317 -5.22 -6.56 21.05
C ARG A 317 -5.64 -7.91 20.49
N ILE A 318 -4.69 -8.65 19.95
CA ILE A 318 -4.86 -10.00 19.42
C ILE A 318 -4.04 -10.94 20.29
N SER A 319 -4.67 -11.99 20.81
CA SER A 319 -4.07 -12.96 21.73
C SER A 319 -4.57 -14.38 21.43
N LYS A 320 -4.00 -15.39 22.09
CA LYS A 320 -4.49 -16.78 22.01
C LYS A 320 -5.96 -16.97 22.41
N ARG A 321 -6.52 -16.00 23.16
CA ARG A 321 -7.91 -16.00 23.63
C ARG A 321 -8.88 -15.29 22.68
N GLY A 322 -8.38 -14.64 21.63
CA GLY A 322 -9.19 -13.84 20.72
C GLY A 322 -8.72 -12.41 20.58
N ILE A 323 -9.61 -11.59 20.03
CA ILE A 323 -9.39 -10.18 19.71
C ILE A 323 -10.22 -9.27 20.62
N GLU A 324 -9.65 -8.13 21.02
CA GLU A 324 -10.33 -7.14 21.85
C GLU A 324 -9.95 -5.73 21.41
N THR A 325 -10.94 -4.85 21.25
CA THR A 325 -10.70 -3.42 21.05
C THR A 325 -10.42 -2.77 22.40
N LEU A 326 -9.18 -2.32 22.61
CA LEU A 326 -8.77 -1.67 23.87
C LEU A 326 -9.05 -0.17 23.87
N ASN A 327 -9.00 0.46 22.70
CA ASN A 327 -9.30 1.88 22.57
C ASN A 327 -9.61 2.30 21.14
N VAL A 328 -10.24 3.47 21.00
CA VAL A 328 -10.40 4.19 19.73
C VAL A 328 -10.06 5.65 19.99
N VAL A 329 -8.91 6.09 19.45
CA VAL A 329 -8.47 7.48 19.58
C VAL A 329 -9.24 8.35 18.59
N PRO A 330 -9.95 9.40 19.06
CA PRO A 330 -10.71 10.26 18.17
C PRO A 330 -9.78 11.12 17.30
N ARG A 331 -10.28 11.52 16.13
CA ARG A 331 -9.58 12.48 15.29
C ARG A 331 -9.60 13.88 15.92
N PRO A 332 -8.55 14.69 15.72
CA PRO A 332 -8.57 16.09 16.10
C PRO A 332 -9.81 16.80 15.56
N GLU A 333 -10.42 17.65 16.39
CA GLU A 333 -11.56 18.51 16.00
C GLU A 333 -12.80 17.79 15.43
N GLY A 334 -12.88 16.45 15.56
CA GLY A 334 -13.95 15.66 14.94
C GLY A 334 -13.85 15.60 13.41
N ASP A 335 -12.65 15.79 12.86
CA ASP A 335 -12.38 15.70 11.43
C ASP A 335 -12.90 14.39 10.82
N PRO A 336 -13.15 14.36 9.50
CA PRO A 336 -13.53 13.13 8.85
C PRO A 336 -12.38 12.11 8.72
N PRO A 337 -12.69 10.81 8.51
CA PRO A 337 -11.68 9.85 8.10
C PRO A 337 -11.08 10.24 6.74
N ALA A 338 -9.81 9.89 6.52
CA ALA A 338 -9.06 10.22 5.31
C ALA A 338 -8.32 8.99 4.77
N PHE A 339 -9.08 7.98 4.32
CA PHE A 339 -8.53 6.80 3.67
C PHE A 339 -7.74 7.15 2.41
N CYS A 340 -6.64 6.44 2.15
CA CYS A 340 -5.79 6.68 1.00
C CYS A 340 -6.48 6.28 -0.31
N ILE A 341 -6.83 7.28 -1.13
CA ILE A 341 -7.50 7.05 -2.41
C ILE A 341 -6.64 6.26 -3.43
N PHE A 342 -5.31 6.32 -3.32
CA PHE A 342 -4.41 5.60 -4.21
C PHE A 342 -4.47 4.08 -4.04
N GLU A 343 -4.94 3.60 -2.89
CA GLU A 343 -5.24 2.17 -2.68
C GLU A 343 -6.30 1.70 -3.68
N TYR A 344 -7.39 2.48 -3.85
CA TYR A 344 -8.42 2.18 -4.84
C TYR A 344 -7.96 2.42 -6.28
N VAL A 345 -7.18 3.49 -6.55
CA VAL A 345 -6.80 3.86 -7.93
C VAL A 345 -5.86 2.83 -8.54
N TYR A 346 -4.82 2.40 -7.81
CA TYR A 346 -3.74 1.63 -8.40
C TYR A 346 -3.10 0.62 -7.43
N PHE A 347 -2.87 1.01 -6.18
CA PHE A 347 -1.89 0.36 -5.32
C PHE A 347 -2.34 -1.03 -4.84
N ALA A 348 -3.56 -1.11 -4.32
CA ALA A 348 -4.07 -2.36 -3.78
C ALA A 348 -4.45 -3.35 -4.88
N ARG A 349 -4.49 -4.62 -4.49
CA ARG A 349 -4.93 -5.69 -5.38
C ARG A 349 -6.42 -5.59 -5.68
N PRO A 350 -6.88 -5.90 -6.90
CA PRO A 350 -8.30 -5.76 -7.25
C PRO A 350 -9.23 -6.64 -6.40
N ASP A 351 -8.77 -7.78 -5.90
CA ASP A 351 -9.51 -8.70 -5.04
C ASP A 351 -9.50 -8.33 -3.55
N SER A 352 -8.83 -7.24 -3.17
CA SER A 352 -8.87 -6.68 -1.82
C SER A 352 -10.19 -5.95 -1.55
N ILE A 353 -10.59 -5.95 -0.27
CA ILE A 353 -11.82 -5.30 0.24
C ILE A 353 -11.41 -4.21 1.22
N PHE A 354 -11.86 -2.99 0.96
CA PHE A 354 -11.73 -1.85 1.87
C PHE A 354 -13.09 -1.18 2.04
N GLU A 355 -13.40 -0.72 3.24
CA GLU A 355 -14.65 -0.04 3.57
C GLU A 355 -15.90 -0.80 3.05
N GLY A 356 -15.86 -2.13 3.11
CA GLY A 356 -16.91 -3.03 2.63
C GLY A 356 -17.02 -3.16 1.10
N GLN A 357 -16.06 -2.63 0.33
CA GLN A 357 -16.07 -2.60 -1.13
C GLN A 357 -14.85 -3.29 -1.72
N MET A 358 -15.07 -4.15 -2.70
CA MET A 358 -14.00 -4.76 -3.48
C MET A 358 -13.37 -3.73 -4.43
N VAL A 359 -12.04 -3.62 -4.43
CA VAL A 359 -11.28 -2.66 -5.24
C VAL A 359 -11.60 -2.80 -6.73
N TYR A 360 -11.72 -4.02 -7.26
CA TYR A 360 -12.09 -4.29 -8.65
C TYR A 360 -13.41 -3.60 -9.03
N THR A 361 -14.42 -3.74 -8.17
CA THR A 361 -15.76 -3.19 -8.42
C THR A 361 -15.73 -1.66 -8.38
N VAL A 362 -14.95 -1.08 -7.46
CA VAL A 362 -14.76 0.38 -7.39
C VAL A 362 -14.11 0.89 -8.68
N ARG A 363 -13.02 0.26 -9.14
CA ARG A 363 -12.34 0.63 -10.39
C ARG A 363 -13.27 0.51 -11.61
N GLN A 364 -14.09 -0.54 -11.68
CA GLN A 364 -15.08 -0.70 -12.75
C GLN A 364 -16.13 0.43 -12.74
N ARG A 365 -16.63 0.82 -11.56
CA ARG A 365 -17.55 1.96 -11.42
C ARG A 365 -16.90 3.27 -11.88
N CYS A 366 -15.62 3.48 -11.55
CA CYS A 366 -14.85 4.63 -12.04
C CYS A 366 -14.81 4.65 -13.57
N GLY A 367 -14.55 3.51 -14.20
CA GLY A 367 -14.65 3.34 -15.65
C GLY A 367 -15.99 3.78 -16.24
N ARG A 368 -17.11 3.32 -15.64
CA ARG A 368 -18.46 3.70 -16.08
C ARG A 368 -18.67 5.22 -15.97
N GLN A 369 -18.30 5.81 -14.83
CA GLN A 369 -18.43 7.25 -14.64
C GLN A 369 -17.56 8.06 -15.60
N LEU A 370 -16.38 7.56 -15.97
CA LEU A 370 -15.51 8.18 -16.97
C LEU A 370 -16.15 8.19 -18.36
N ALA A 371 -16.88 7.14 -18.73
CA ALA A 371 -17.64 7.10 -19.99
C ALA A 371 -18.80 8.11 -20.01
N ILE A 372 -19.42 8.39 -18.86
CA ILE A 372 -20.46 9.42 -18.72
C ILE A 372 -19.85 10.82 -18.81
N GLU A 373 -18.74 11.07 -18.12
CA GLU A 373 -18.09 12.39 -18.06
C GLU A 373 -17.38 12.77 -19.35
N ALA A 374 -16.80 11.78 -20.05
CA ALA A 374 -15.98 12.03 -21.22
C ALA A 374 -16.18 10.96 -22.31
N PRO A 375 -17.39 10.83 -22.86
CA PRO A 375 -17.67 9.90 -23.96
C PRO A 375 -16.81 10.24 -25.19
N THR A 376 -16.65 9.27 -26.09
CA THR A 376 -15.93 9.47 -27.34
C THR A 376 -16.47 8.53 -28.40
N ASP A 377 -16.60 9.02 -29.63
CA ASP A 377 -16.99 8.21 -30.79
C ASP A 377 -15.74 7.53 -31.37
N VAL A 378 -15.56 6.25 -31.03
CA VAL A 378 -14.41 5.41 -31.45
C VAL A 378 -14.91 3.98 -31.71
N ASP A 379 -14.03 3.12 -32.23
CA ASP A 379 -14.43 1.79 -32.69
C ASP A 379 -14.24 0.71 -31.61
N LEU A 380 -13.30 0.91 -30.66
CA LEU A 380 -13.05 -0.01 -29.55
C LEU A 380 -12.44 0.67 -28.32
N VAL A 381 -12.58 -0.01 -27.18
CA VAL A 381 -11.97 0.34 -25.89
C VAL A 381 -10.87 -0.66 -25.56
N SER A 382 -9.74 -0.16 -25.05
CA SER A 382 -8.66 -0.97 -24.50
C SER A 382 -8.10 -0.33 -23.23
N THR A 383 -7.23 -1.05 -22.53
CA THR A 383 -6.54 -0.60 -21.32
C THR A 383 -5.03 -0.53 -21.53
N VAL A 384 -4.34 0.26 -20.71
CA VAL A 384 -2.94 -0.01 -20.35
C VAL A 384 -2.95 -1.12 -19.29
N PRO A 385 -2.36 -2.31 -19.54
CA PRO A 385 -2.39 -3.40 -18.57
C PRO A 385 -1.46 -3.12 -17.37
N GLU A 386 -1.80 -3.51 -16.13
CA GLU A 386 -2.92 -4.40 -15.74
C GLU A 386 -3.96 -3.72 -14.84
N SER A 387 -3.54 -2.72 -14.05
CA SER A 387 -4.34 -2.04 -13.01
C SER A 387 -5.58 -1.32 -13.54
N ALA A 388 -5.52 -0.76 -14.75
CA ALA A 388 -6.61 -0.01 -15.38
C ALA A 388 -7.67 -0.91 -16.05
N THR A 389 -7.43 -2.22 -16.16
CA THR A 389 -8.32 -3.18 -16.84
C THR A 389 -9.77 -3.12 -16.34
N PRO A 390 -10.04 -3.10 -15.02
CA PRO A 390 -11.43 -3.03 -14.54
C PRO A 390 -12.11 -1.71 -14.96
N ALA A 391 -11.38 -0.60 -14.96
CA ALA A 391 -11.90 0.69 -15.41
C ALA A 391 -12.18 0.69 -16.92
N ALA A 392 -11.33 0.07 -17.73
CA ALA A 392 -11.57 -0.08 -19.17
C ALA A 392 -12.82 -0.91 -19.47
N LEU A 393 -13.00 -2.03 -18.76
CA LEU A 393 -14.21 -2.86 -18.86
C LEU A 393 -15.46 -2.09 -18.45
N GLY A 394 -15.39 -1.30 -17.38
CA GLY A 394 -16.47 -0.41 -16.96
C GLY A 394 -16.81 0.65 -18.00
N TYR A 395 -15.79 1.28 -18.61
CA TYR A 395 -15.96 2.27 -19.67
C TYR A 395 -16.62 1.65 -20.90
N ALA A 396 -16.14 0.48 -21.36
CA ALA A 396 -16.68 -0.26 -22.50
C ALA A 396 -18.15 -0.61 -22.31
N GLN A 397 -18.49 -1.18 -21.15
CA GLN A 397 -19.88 -1.54 -20.83
C GLN A 397 -20.81 -0.31 -20.83
N GLN A 398 -20.37 0.81 -20.26
CA GLN A 398 -21.19 2.02 -20.18
C GLN A 398 -21.34 2.73 -21.54
N SER A 399 -20.32 2.67 -22.39
CA SER A 399 -20.32 3.28 -23.73
C SER A 399 -20.93 2.39 -24.82
N GLY A 400 -21.17 1.12 -24.54
CA GLY A 400 -21.66 0.16 -25.54
C GLY A 400 -20.61 -0.23 -26.59
N LEU A 401 -19.32 0.04 -26.31
CA LEU A 401 -18.21 -0.26 -27.20
C LEU A 401 -17.56 -1.61 -26.86
N PRO A 402 -17.02 -2.34 -27.84
CA PRO A 402 -16.30 -3.58 -27.57
C PRO A 402 -14.99 -3.30 -26.83
N TYR A 403 -14.70 -4.09 -25.79
CA TYR A 403 -13.38 -4.15 -25.18
C TYR A 403 -12.49 -5.13 -25.97
N THR A 404 -11.33 -4.66 -26.41
CA THR A 404 -10.36 -5.47 -27.15
C THR A 404 -8.96 -5.17 -26.64
N GLU A 405 -8.18 -6.20 -26.35
CA GLU A 405 -6.78 -6.02 -25.93
C GLU A 405 -5.92 -5.52 -27.10
N VAL A 406 -5.25 -4.39 -26.93
CA VAL A 406 -4.31 -3.84 -27.94
C VAL A 406 -2.84 -3.94 -27.50
N LEU A 407 -2.61 -4.19 -26.21
CA LEU A 407 -1.30 -4.29 -25.58
C LEU A 407 -1.21 -5.58 -24.79
N CYS A 408 -0.13 -6.33 -25.00
CA CYS A 408 0.26 -7.46 -24.17
C CYS A 408 1.47 -7.07 -23.32
N LYS A 409 1.34 -7.15 -21.99
CA LYS A 409 2.45 -6.83 -21.08
C LYS A 409 3.43 -7.99 -21.03
N ASN A 410 4.72 -7.69 -21.21
CA ASN A 410 5.76 -8.69 -21.08
C ASN A 410 6.05 -8.96 -19.60
N ARG A 411 5.61 -10.12 -19.12
CA ARG A 411 5.74 -10.55 -17.70
C ARG A 411 7.19 -10.87 -17.29
N TYR A 412 8.08 -11.07 -18.26
CA TYR A 412 9.48 -11.46 -18.00
C TYR A 412 10.46 -10.28 -18.05
N VAL A 413 9.99 -9.09 -18.38
CA VAL A 413 10.82 -7.88 -18.33
C VAL A 413 10.94 -7.44 -16.88
N GLY A 414 11.97 -7.97 -16.21
CA GLY A 414 12.42 -7.48 -14.91
C GLY A 414 12.99 -6.05 -14.99
N ARG A 415 13.48 -5.53 -13.86
CA ARG A 415 14.12 -4.21 -13.80
C ARG A 415 15.23 -4.14 -14.85
N THR A 416 15.17 -3.18 -15.78
CA THR A 416 16.32 -2.82 -16.61
C THR A 416 17.37 -2.19 -15.70
N PHE A 417 18.27 -3.01 -15.14
CA PHE A 417 19.45 -2.57 -14.42
C PHE A 417 20.23 -1.55 -15.24
N ILE A 418 20.70 -0.50 -14.58
CA ILE A 418 21.59 0.59 -15.03
C ILE A 418 21.99 0.43 -16.50
N GLN A 419 21.18 0.95 -17.41
CA GLN A 419 21.55 0.99 -18.82
C GLN A 419 22.26 2.33 -19.08
N PRO A 420 23.59 2.33 -19.32
CA PRO A 420 24.37 3.55 -19.51
C PRO A 420 24.01 4.31 -20.80
N ASN A 421 23.22 3.71 -21.70
CA ASN A 421 22.88 4.28 -22.99
C ASN A 421 21.41 4.74 -23.05
N THR A 422 21.19 6.03 -23.32
CA THR A 422 19.89 6.68 -23.52
C THR A 422 19.02 5.95 -24.56
N ARG A 423 19.62 5.39 -25.62
CA ARG A 423 18.92 4.60 -26.64
C ARG A 423 18.28 3.34 -26.08
N LEU A 424 19.02 2.58 -25.26
CA LEU A 424 18.51 1.36 -24.64
C LEU A 424 17.43 1.68 -23.59
N ARG A 425 17.56 2.82 -22.90
CA ARG A 425 16.55 3.31 -21.95
C ARG A 425 15.23 3.68 -22.62
N GLN A 426 15.26 4.30 -23.81
CA GLN A 426 14.07 4.57 -24.61
C GLN A 426 13.45 3.29 -25.18
N LEU A 427 14.27 2.32 -25.60
CA LEU A 427 13.79 0.99 -26.01
C LEU A 427 13.18 0.18 -24.84
N GLY A 428 13.58 0.47 -23.60
CA GLY A 428 13.09 -0.23 -22.40
C GLY A 428 11.59 -0.08 -22.16
N VAL A 429 10.97 1.04 -22.56
CA VAL A 429 9.50 1.22 -22.47
C VAL A 429 8.79 0.43 -23.57
N ALA A 430 9.33 0.45 -24.80
CA ALA A 430 8.82 -0.34 -25.91
C ALA A 430 8.96 -1.87 -25.67
N LYS A 431 9.95 -2.30 -24.87
CA LYS A 431 10.11 -3.71 -24.47
C LYS A 431 9.06 -4.19 -23.46
N LYS A 432 8.41 -3.29 -22.72
CA LYS A 432 7.43 -3.66 -21.68
C LYS A 432 6.10 -4.14 -22.26
N PHE A 433 5.75 -3.66 -23.45
CA PHE A 433 4.46 -3.96 -24.08
C PHE A 433 4.65 -4.40 -25.52
N GLY A 434 4.09 -5.55 -25.87
CA GLY A 434 3.88 -5.96 -27.26
C GLY A 434 2.56 -5.40 -27.77
N VAL A 435 2.52 -4.94 -29.01
CA VAL A 435 1.28 -4.51 -29.68
C VAL A 435 0.60 -5.68 -30.39
N LEU A 436 -0.73 -5.74 -30.28
CA LEU A 436 -1.57 -6.74 -30.95
C LEU A 436 -2.23 -6.12 -32.19
N THR A 437 -1.43 -5.85 -33.23
CA THR A 437 -1.82 -5.03 -34.39
C THR A 437 -3.12 -5.47 -35.06
N ASP A 438 -3.32 -6.78 -35.24
CA ASP A 438 -4.51 -7.34 -35.89
C ASP A 438 -5.83 -6.91 -35.23
N ASN A 439 -5.79 -6.58 -33.94
CA ASN A 439 -6.97 -6.20 -33.18
C ASN A 439 -7.46 -4.77 -33.52
N PHE A 440 -6.57 -3.87 -33.93
CA PHE A 440 -6.86 -2.43 -33.99
C PHE A 440 -6.34 -1.69 -35.24
N ALA A 441 -5.64 -2.36 -36.17
CA ALA A 441 -5.17 -1.72 -37.40
C ALA A 441 -6.33 -1.01 -38.15
N GLY A 442 -6.15 0.27 -38.48
CA GLY A 442 -7.14 1.12 -39.14
C GLY A 442 -8.28 1.62 -38.25
N LYS A 443 -8.33 1.23 -36.97
CA LYS A 443 -9.42 1.60 -36.04
C LYS A 443 -9.06 2.80 -35.15
N ARG A 444 -10.10 3.48 -34.67
CA ARG A 444 -10.04 4.51 -33.62
C ARG A 444 -10.13 3.81 -32.26
N VAL A 445 -9.16 4.04 -31.40
CA VAL A 445 -9.01 3.35 -30.12
C VAL A 445 -9.15 4.34 -28.97
N VAL A 446 -9.96 4.01 -27.97
CA VAL A 446 -9.84 4.65 -26.66
C VAL A 446 -9.03 3.77 -25.71
N LEU A 447 -7.95 4.32 -25.17
CA LEU A 447 -7.05 3.67 -24.24
C LEU A 447 -7.29 4.25 -22.85
N VAL A 448 -7.77 3.39 -21.95
CA VAL A 448 -8.02 3.73 -20.55
C VAL A 448 -6.77 3.44 -19.72
N ASP A 449 -6.37 4.41 -18.89
CA ASP A 449 -5.27 4.29 -17.93
C ASP A 449 -5.76 4.65 -16.52
N ASP A 450 -5.03 4.23 -15.49
CA ASP A 450 -5.41 4.51 -14.11
C ASP A 450 -5.09 5.96 -13.71
N SER A 451 -3.89 6.43 -14.07
CA SER A 451 -3.32 7.68 -13.60
C SER A 451 -2.21 8.18 -14.54
N ILE A 452 -1.99 9.49 -14.57
CA ILE A 452 -0.85 10.09 -15.28
C ILE A 452 -0.04 10.92 -14.30
N VAL A 453 1.18 10.44 -14.00
CA VAL A 453 2.11 11.12 -13.07
C VAL A 453 3.08 12.03 -13.83
N ARG A 454 4.01 11.45 -14.61
CA ARG A 454 5.05 12.18 -15.36
C ARG A 454 4.79 12.25 -16.87
N GLY A 455 3.87 11.43 -17.39
CA GLY A 455 3.58 11.30 -18.83
C GLY A 455 4.55 10.42 -19.63
N ASN A 456 5.70 10.02 -19.05
CA ASN A 456 6.74 9.27 -19.77
C ASN A 456 6.34 7.86 -20.24
N THR A 457 5.29 7.27 -19.67
CA THR A 457 4.80 5.94 -20.05
C THR A 457 3.78 6.03 -21.19
N ILE A 458 2.84 6.98 -21.08
CA ILE A 458 1.71 7.06 -22.02
C ILE A 458 2.13 7.61 -23.39
N SER A 459 3.07 8.57 -23.49
CA SER A 459 3.48 9.10 -24.80
C SER A 459 4.13 8.03 -25.70
N PRO A 460 5.08 7.19 -25.21
CA PRO A 460 5.61 6.08 -26.00
C PRO A 460 4.55 5.06 -26.42
N ILE A 461 3.56 4.77 -25.57
CA ILE A 461 2.47 3.84 -25.89
C ILE A 461 1.61 4.39 -27.03
N ILE A 462 1.22 5.67 -26.97
CA ILE A 462 0.45 6.32 -28.05
C ILE A 462 1.22 6.25 -29.38
N LYS A 463 2.53 6.58 -29.33
CA LYS A 463 3.39 6.50 -30.52
C LYS A 463 3.44 5.09 -31.08
N LEU A 464 3.62 4.09 -30.22
CA LEU A 464 3.68 2.68 -30.60
C LEU A 464 2.38 2.20 -31.26
N LEU A 465 1.22 2.55 -30.71
CA LEU A 465 -0.09 2.20 -31.29
C LEU A 465 -0.32 2.88 -32.65
N ARG A 466 0.09 4.15 -32.81
CA ARG A 466 0.00 4.84 -34.09
C ARG A 466 0.92 4.25 -35.14
N GLU A 467 2.17 3.95 -34.79
CA GLU A 467 3.14 3.29 -35.69
C GLU A 467 2.68 1.89 -36.09
N ALA A 468 1.94 1.20 -35.22
CA ALA A 468 1.31 -0.09 -35.50
C ALA A 468 0.00 0.01 -36.32
N GLY A 469 -0.46 1.23 -36.68
CA GLY A 469 -1.58 1.42 -37.60
C GLY A 469 -2.91 1.84 -36.96
N ALA A 470 -2.93 2.29 -35.70
CA ALA A 470 -4.13 2.92 -35.13
C ALA A 470 -4.46 4.24 -35.87
N LYS A 471 -5.73 4.44 -36.25
CA LYS A 471 -6.20 5.65 -36.95
C LYS A 471 -6.21 6.85 -36.01
N GLU A 472 -6.80 6.67 -34.82
CA GLU A 472 -6.90 7.66 -33.75
C GLU A 472 -6.67 6.97 -32.41
N VAL A 473 -6.08 7.67 -31.45
CA VAL A 473 -5.85 7.17 -30.09
C VAL A 473 -6.32 8.21 -29.09
N HIS A 474 -7.34 7.86 -28.31
CA HIS A 474 -7.98 8.71 -27.31
C HIS A 474 -7.58 8.19 -25.92
N ILE A 475 -7.07 9.04 -25.05
CA ILE A 475 -6.70 8.65 -23.69
C ILE A 475 -7.80 9.03 -22.72
N ARG A 476 -8.14 8.10 -21.84
CA ARG A 476 -9.09 8.29 -20.74
C ARG A 476 -8.45 7.85 -19.45
N VAL A 477 -8.46 8.71 -18.42
CA VAL A 477 -7.78 8.41 -17.15
C VAL A 477 -8.81 8.28 -16.04
N ALA A 478 -8.80 7.15 -15.35
CA ALA A 478 -9.74 6.80 -14.28
C ALA A 478 -9.42 7.46 -12.91
N SER A 479 -8.44 8.36 -12.88
CA SER A 479 -8.15 9.23 -11.74
C SER A 479 -8.15 10.71 -12.14
N PRO A 480 -8.34 11.61 -11.17
CA PRO A 480 -8.06 13.03 -11.35
C PRO A 480 -6.58 13.35 -11.63
N PRO A 481 -6.29 14.58 -12.11
CA PRO A 481 -4.93 15.05 -12.27
C PRO A 481 -4.18 15.06 -10.94
N ILE A 482 -2.98 14.48 -10.93
CA ILE A 482 -2.08 14.47 -9.78
C ILE A 482 -1.25 15.76 -9.78
N ARG A 483 -1.53 16.68 -8.85
CA ARG A 483 -0.90 18.00 -8.80
C ARG A 483 0.08 18.19 -7.64
N PHE A 484 0.06 17.32 -6.63
CA PHE A 484 0.92 17.49 -5.46
C PHE A 484 1.66 16.19 -5.13
N PRO A 485 2.87 16.27 -4.54
CA PRO A 485 3.54 15.10 -3.98
C PRO A 485 2.70 14.53 -2.81
N CYS A 486 2.92 13.25 -2.51
CA CYS A 486 2.32 12.59 -1.37
C CYS A 486 3.36 12.48 -0.25
N TYR A 487 2.95 12.85 0.97
CA TYR A 487 3.78 12.74 2.18
C TYR A 487 3.27 11.63 3.13
N MET A 488 2.28 10.86 2.69
CA MET A 488 1.61 9.82 3.48
C MET A 488 2.10 8.41 3.10
N GLY A 489 3.24 8.31 2.40
CA GLY A 489 3.94 7.07 2.05
C GLY A 489 3.66 6.49 0.66
N ILE A 490 3.07 7.25 -0.27
CA ILE A 490 3.02 6.86 -1.69
C ILE A 490 4.11 7.61 -2.42
N ASN A 491 4.90 6.94 -3.25
CA ASN A 491 5.98 7.58 -4.02
C ASN A 491 5.45 8.46 -5.16
N ILE A 492 5.04 9.67 -4.83
CA ILE A 492 4.68 10.67 -5.82
C ILE A 492 5.83 11.66 -5.96
N PRO A 493 6.32 11.89 -7.19
CA PRO A 493 7.46 12.75 -7.44
C PRO A 493 7.18 14.22 -7.10
N THR A 494 8.22 15.07 -7.19
CA THR A 494 8.09 16.47 -6.81
C THR A 494 7.09 17.20 -7.71
N LYS A 495 6.59 18.34 -7.21
CA LYS A 495 5.58 19.14 -7.90
C LYS A 495 6.00 19.54 -9.32
N GLU A 496 7.29 19.78 -9.54
CA GLU A 496 7.89 20.19 -10.81
C GLU A 496 8.00 19.03 -11.81
N GLU A 497 8.11 17.80 -11.31
CA GLU A 497 8.18 16.59 -12.14
C GLU A 497 6.80 16.14 -12.65
N LEU A 498 5.72 16.50 -11.92
CA LEU A 498 4.34 16.15 -12.26
C LEU A 498 3.86 16.87 -13.53
N ILE A 499 3.36 16.11 -14.51
CA ILE A 499 2.92 16.68 -15.80
C ILE A 499 1.78 17.68 -15.63
N ALA A 500 0.88 17.44 -14.66
CA ALA A 500 -0.29 18.28 -14.41
C ALA A 500 0.05 19.73 -14.04
N ASN A 501 1.25 19.96 -13.51
CA ASN A 501 1.73 21.28 -13.12
C ASN A 501 2.52 22.00 -14.20
N LYS A 502 2.86 21.30 -15.28
CA LYS A 502 3.65 21.90 -16.35
C LYS A 502 2.75 22.70 -17.30
N PRO A 503 3.26 23.77 -17.93
CA PRO A 503 2.48 24.56 -18.89
C PRO A 503 1.85 23.72 -20.01
N GLN A 504 2.55 22.66 -20.41
CA GLN A 504 2.14 21.71 -21.45
C GLN A 504 0.87 20.94 -21.08
N PHE A 505 0.45 20.89 -19.81
CA PHE A 505 -0.79 20.22 -19.43
C PHE A 505 -2.04 20.89 -20.01
N LYS A 506 -1.99 22.20 -20.25
CA LYS A 506 -3.09 22.94 -20.90
C LYS A 506 -3.39 22.41 -22.31
N ASP A 507 -2.39 21.85 -22.96
CA ASP A 507 -2.50 21.12 -24.23
C ASP A 507 -1.80 19.76 -24.11
N ILE A 508 -2.29 18.94 -23.16
CA ILE A 508 -1.74 17.61 -22.94
C ILE A 508 -1.85 16.74 -24.20
N ALA A 509 -2.89 16.96 -25.02
CA ALA A 509 -3.08 16.31 -26.32
C ALA A 509 -1.93 16.64 -27.29
N GLY A 510 -1.60 17.92 -27.44
CA GLY A 510 -0.47 18.37 -28.25
C GLY A 510 0.88 17.91 -27.71
N TYR A 511 1.04 17.86 -26.38
CA TYR A 511 2.25 17.37 -25.71
C TYR A 511 2.49 15.86 -25.90
N LEU A 512 1.43 15.05 -25.79
CA LEU A 512 1.51 13.60 -26.01
C LEU A 512 1.58 13.23 -27.50
N GLY A 513 1.18 14.13 -28.39
CA GLY A 513 1.56 14.16 -29.81
C GLY A 513 0.41 14.41 -30.78
N LYS A 514 0.37 15.63 -31.37
CA LYS A 514 -0.34 16.11 -32.60
C LYS A 514 -1.85 15.75 -32.78
N PRO A 515 -2.65 16.57 -33.51
CA PRO A 515 -4.04 16.96 -33.18
C PRO A 515 -5.15 15.88 -33.18
N LEU A 516 -4.84 14.61 -33.44
CA LEU A 516 -5.78 13.47 -33.44
C LEU A 516 -5.67 12.64 -32.14
N CYS A 517 -5.27 13.27 -31.04
CA CYS A 517 -5.25 12.67 -29.70
C CYS A 517 -6.13 13.54 -28.81
N SER A 518 -7.13 12.95 -28.15
CA SER A 518 -7.84 13.63 -27.06
C SER A 518 -7.46 12.96 -25.75
N VAL A 519 -7.18 13.76 -24.72
CA VAL A 519 -6.94 13.26 -23.37
C VAL A 519 -7.99 13.86 -22.48
N SER A 520 -8.71 13.03 -21.73
CA SER A 520 -9.55 13.51 -20.65
C SER A 520 -9.34 12.66 -19.40
N GLN A 521 -9.38 13.35 -18.27
CA GLN A 521 -9.24 12.76 -16.94
C GLN A 521 -10.57 12.96 -16.20
N GLN A 522 -10.91 12.04 -15.31
CA GLN A 522 -12.04 12.25 -14.39
C GLN A 522 -11.76 13.46 -13.51
N HIS A 523 -12.68 14.42 -13.43
CA HIS A 523 -12.49 15.59 -12.56
C HIS A 523 -13.16 15.42 -11.21
N CYS A 524 -14.34 14.77 -11.19
CA CYS A 524 -15.11 14.58 -9.96
C CYS A 524 -15.69 13.17 -9.79
N GLY A 525 -15.64 12.32 -10.83
CA GLY A 525 -16.28 11.01 -10.84
C GLY A 525 -15.85 10.10 -9.69
N LEU A 526 -14.54 9.93 -9.50
CA LEU A 526 -13.98 9.10 -8.43
C LEU A 526 -14.48 9.52 -7.03
N GLN A 527 -14.46 10.82 -6.73
CA GLN A 527 -14.92 11.33 -5.43
C GLN A 527 -16.44 11.21 -5.29
N ARG A 528 -17.20 11.45 -6.36
CA ARG A 528 -18.67 11.27 -6.38
C ARG A 528 -19.07 9.82 -6.19
N ILE A 529 -18.39 8.86 -6.85
CA ILE A 529 -18.66 7.42 -6.71
C ILE A 529 -18.39 6.97 -5.28
N LEU A 530 -17.25 7.39 -4.71
CA LEU A 530 -16.91 7.08 -3.33
C LEU A 530 -17.92 7.70 -2.35
N LEU A 531 -18.39 8.94 -2.60
CA LEU A 531 -19.40 9.64 -1.79
C LEU A 531 -20.84 9.07 -1.92
N LEU A 532 -21.22 8.55 -3.09
CA LEU A 532 -22.58 8.08 -3.39
C LEU A 532 -22.90 6.73 -2.75
N LEU A 533 -21.88 5.96 -2.36
CA LEU A 533 -22.03 4.56 -1.94
C LEU A 533 -21.89 4.35 -0.43
N LEU A 534 -21.30 5.31 0.31
CA LEU A 534 -21.25 5.46 1.78
C LEU A 534 -20.51 6.78 2.11
N TRP A 535 -20.45 7.19 3.38
CA TRP A 535 -19.84 8.43 3.92
C TRP A 535 -18.31 8.54 3.69
N VAL A 536 -17.80 8.35 2.46
CA VAL A 536 -16.41 8.65 2.11
C VAL A 536 -16.26 10.17 2.12
N CYS A 537 -15.89 10.66 3.29
CA CYS A 537 -15.88 12.08 3.52
C CYS A 537 -14.87 12.77 2.62
N ARG A 538 -15.11 14.06 2.36
CA ARG A 538 -14.25 14.88 1.51
C ARG A 538 -12.80 14.63 1.91
N CYS A 539 -12.02 14.00 1.03
CA CYS A 539 -10.57 13.93 1.14
C CYS A 539 -10.01 15.36 0.94
N ARG A 540 -10.24 16.25 1.91
CA ARG A 540 -9.68 17.61 1.95
C ARG A 540 -8.21 17.57 2.32
N GLN A 541 -7.77 16.50 2.99
CA GLN A 541 -6.43 16.38 3.57
C GLN A 541 -5.42 15.62 2.70
N CYS A 542 -5.81 14.70 1.80
CA CYS A 542 -4.78 14.09 0.94
C CYS A 542 -4.22 15.14 -0.04
N GLY A 543 -5.05 16.07 -0.53
CA GLY A 543 -4.63 17.22 -1.35
C GLY A 543 -3.92 16.89 -2.66
N VAL A 544 -3.57 15.62 -2.93
CA VAL A 544 -2.76 15.17 -4.07
C VAL A 544 -3.49 15.33 -5.40
N LEU A 545 -4.78 15.03 -5.39
CA LEU A 545 -5.67 15.06 -6.55
C LEU A 545 -6.44 16.37 -6.60
N ASP A 546 -6.56 16.95 -7.80
CA ASP A 546 -7.40 18.11 -8.03
C ASP A 546 -8.84 17.68 -8.34
N CYS A 547 -9.73 17.84 -7.36
CA CYS A 547 -11.15 17.45 -7.48
C CYS A 547 -12.09 18.61 -7.89
N GLY A 548 -11.58 19.75 -8.37
CA GLY A 548 -12.40 20.81 -8.97
C GLY A 548 -13.32 21.59 -8.02
N GLY A 549 -13.05 21.61 -6.72
CA GLY A 549 -13.81 22.43 -5.76
C GLY A 549 -13.43 23.91 -5.81
N ALA A 550 -14.38 24.80 -6.12
CA ALA A 550 -14.19 26.24 -6.09
C ALA A 550 -13.78 26.74 -4.69
N GLY A 551 -12.59 27.36 -4.61
CA GLY A 551 -12.22 28.39 -3.64
C GLY A 551 -11.95 27.96 -2.19
N TYR A 552 -10.66 27.92 -1.80
CA TYR A 552 -10.27 28.39 -0.47
C TYR A 552 -8.94 29.16 -0.55
N SER A 553 -8.97 30.39 -0.07
CA SER A 553 -7.85 31.31 0.07
C SER A 553 -6.85 30.80 1.12
N ARG A 554 -5.55 30.94 0.80
CA ARG A 554 -4.42 30.68 1.70
C ARG A 554 -4.61 31.33 3.07
N PRO A 555 -4.24 30.69 4.20
CA PRO A 555 -3.86 31.43 5.39
C PRO A 555 -2.50 32.10 5.10
N GLY A 556 -2.54 33.42 4.95
CA GLY A 556 -1.36 34.25 4.77
C GLY A 556 -0.42 34.23 5.98
N GLY A 557 0.86 34.45 5.69
CA GLY A 557 1.96 34.38 6.66
C GLY A 557 1.96 35.46 7.75
N GLY A 558 2.62 35.10 8.84
CA GLY A 558 3.35 35.99 9.75
C GLY A 558 2.52 36.85 10.70
N ARG A 559 2.51 36.46 11.98
CA ARG A 559 2.75 37.38 13.11
C ARG A 559 3.40 36.60 14.28
N ARG A 560 4.25 37.34 15.00
CA ARG A 560 5.25 36.89 15.98
C ARG A 560 4.60 36.55 17.33
N HIS A 561 5.33 35.76 18.13
CA HIS A 561 5.13 35.37 19.53
C HIS A 561 4.16 36.19 20.41
N ALA A 562 3.29 35.51 21.14
CA ALA A 562 3.08 35.64 22.60
C ALA A 562 2.20 34.49 23.13
N GLU A 563 2.41 34.16 24.40
CA GLU A 563 1.90 33.03 25.20
C GLU A 563 0.41 33.12 25.62
N PRO A 564 -0.15 32.18 26.43
CA PRO A 564 -1.52 31.68 26.34
C PRO A 564 -2.52 32.50 27.18
N ASP A 565 -3.72 32.68 26.64
CA ASP A 565 -5.01 32.78 27.34
C ASP A 565 -6.05 33.35 26.38
N GLY A 566 -7.23 32.72 26.26
CA GLY A 566 -8.34 33.30 25.49
C GLY A 566 -9.25 32.31 24.77
N LEU A 567 -9.67 31.25 25.45
CA LEU A 567 -10.91 30.55 25.10
C LEU A 567 -12.08 31.52 25.33
N GLN A 568 -12.68 32.06 24.26
CA GLN A 568 -14.13 32.33 24.15
C GLN A 568 -14.48 33.10 22.86
N LYS A 569 -15.59 32.65 22.23
CA LYS A 569 -16.43 33.32 21.22
C LYS A 569 -15.93 33.34 19.77
N ILE A 570 -16.33 32.33 19.00
CA ILE A 570 -17.07 32.55 17.74
C ILE A 570 -18.24 31.56 17.69
N GLN A 571 -19.44 32.08 17.91
CA GLN A 571 -20.71 31.37 17.84
C GLN A 571 -21.16 31.17 16.38
N SER A 572 -21.66 29.96 16.10
CA SER A 572 -22.78 29.59 15.20
C SER A 572 -23.16 30.51 14.03
N ARG A 573 -23.08 29.98 12.80
CA ARG A 573 -23.99 30.32 11.70
C ARG A 573 -24.58 29.04 11.08
N PRO A 574 -25.90 28.93 10.90
CA PRO A 574 -26.54 27.76 10.29
C PRO A 574 -26.43 27.83 8.76
N LEU A 575 -26.11 26.70 8.12
CA LEU A 575 -26.19 26.54 6.66
C LEU A 575 -27.62 26.21 6.26
N HIS A 576 -28.17 27.03 5.35
CA HIS A 576 -29.50 26.89 4.77
C HIS A 576 -29.68 25.59 3.98
N ARG A 577 -30.91 25.05 4.05
CA ARG A 577 -31.43 23.90 3.31
C ARG A 577 -31.25 24.07 1.79
N LEU A 578 -30.76 23.02 1.15
CA LEU A 578 -31.02 22.71 -0.26
C LEU A 578 -31.87 21.43 -0.27
N SER A 579 -33.18 21.61 -0.11
CA SER A 579 -34.18 20.67 -0.63
C SER A 579 -34.49 21.07 -2.07
N ASP A 580 -34.95 20.10 -2.87
CA ASP A 580 -35.57 20.23 -4.20
C ASP A 580 -34.71 19.71 -5.35
N TRP A 581 -34.53 18.38 -5.41
CA TRP A 581 -34.44 17.65 -6.67
C TRP A 581 -35.23 16.35 -6.54
N GLU A 582 -36.39 16.34 -7.20
CA GLU A 582 -37.27 15.17 -7.34
C GLU A 582 -36.56 14.07 -8.14
N ILE A 583 -36.53 12.88 -7.58
CA ILE A 583 -36.14 11.64 -8.27
C ILE A 583 -37.41 11.10 -8.94
N SER A 584 -37.45 11.15 -10.27
CA SER A 584 -38.43 10.37 -11.03
C SER A 584 -38.10 8.88 -10.87
N SER A 585 -38.93 8.19 -10.11
CA SER A 585 -38.93 6.76 -9.85
C SER A 585 -39.22 5.92 -11.09
N GLY A 586 -38.52 4.80 -11.24
CA GLY A 586 -38.88 3.70 -12.15
C GLY A 586 -38.13 2.41 -11.83
N ALA A 587 -38.76 1.54 -11.01
CA ALA A 587 -38.49 0.12 -10.73
C ALA A 587 -37.07 -0.24 -10.19
N GLY A 588 -36.86 -0.93 -9.07
CA GLY A 588 -37.70 -1.83 -8.30
C GLY A 588 -36.90 -3.10 -7.98
N VAL A 589 -36.08 -3.10 -6.93
CA VAL A 589 -35.62 -4.33 -6.25
C VAL A 589 -35.57 -4.06 -4.75
N VAL A 590 -36.45 -4.74 -4.03
CA VAL A 590 -36.59 -4.70 -2.58
C VAL A 590 -35.59 -5.68 -1.96
N ALA A 591 -34.74 -5.19 -1.06
CA ALA A 591 -34.08 -6.02 -0.04
C ALA A 591 -34.27 -5.33 1.31
N ALA A 592 -35.21 -5.87 2.10
CA ALA A 592 -35.55 -5.39 3.42
C ALA A 592 -34.52 -5.90 4.46
N VAL A 593 -33.93 -5.00 5.22
CA VAL A 593 -33.31 -5.32 6.51
C VAL A 593 -34.12 -4.59 7.57
N ARG A 594 -34.94 -5.36 8.31
CA ARG A 594 -35.69 -4.87 9.47
C ARG A 594 -34.72 -4.61 10.62
N THR A 595 -34.57 -3.34 10.98
CA THR A 595 -34.10 -2.92 12.29
C THR A 595 -35.28 -2.93 13.26
N SER A 596 -35.16 -3.68 14.35
CA SER A 596 -36.12 -3.64 15.46
C SER A 596 -35.41 -3.17 16.72
N GLN A 597 -35.61 -1.90 17.06
CA GLN A 597 -35.50 -1.43 18.45
C GLN A 597 -36.56 -0.36 18.72
N GLN A 598 -37.13 -0.48 19.93
CA GLN A 598 -38.02 0.42 20.67
C GLN A 598 -39.52 0.26 20.43
N ILE A 599 -40.24 -0.13 21.49
CA ILE A 599 -40.96 0.81 22.37
C ILE A 599 -41.33 0.11 23.70
N GLN A 600 -41.15 0.85 24.80
CA GLN A 600 -41.54 0.52 26.16
C GLN A 600 -43.06 0.60 26.41
N SER A 601 -43.47 -0.12 27.46
CA SER A 601 -44.58 0.15 28.40
C SER A 601 -46.02 -0.18 27.96
N VAL A 602 -46.71 -1.04 28.74
CA VAL A 602 -47.67 -0.68 29.81
C VAL A 602 -48.51 -1.93 30.23
N GLN A 603 -48.70 -2.10 31.56
CA GLN A 603 -49.71 -2.90 32.32
C GLN A 603 -49.66 -4.45 32.19
N ASN A 604 -49.71 -5.26 33.26
CA ASN A 604 -50.21 -5.11 34.64
C ASN A 604 -49.22 -5.62 35.70
#